data_AF-A0A969NIQ3-F1
#
_entry.id   AF-A0A969NIQ3-F1
#
_cell.length_a   1.000
_cell.length_b   1.000
_cell.length_c   1.000
_cell.angle_alpha   90.00
_cell.angle_beta   90.00
_cell.angle_gamma   90.00
#
_symmetry.space_group_name_H-M   'P 1'
#
loop_
_entity.id
_entity.type
_entity.pdbx_description
1 polymer ?
#
loop_
_entity_poly.entity_id
_entity_poly.type
_entity_poly.pdbx_seq_one_letter_code
_entity_poly.pdbx_strand_id
1 'polypeptide(L)'
;MLIFELIFLTLFILLTVFLFSYEFPKHLDNDAMNFHGKYAKYISLMCTFLIVIETQYLWSKFTKIQLEKIKDQKDEIEKQKIQIERQNKDLKDSINYASKIQSALLPSVGKMERLLNNHFLYFKPRDIVSGDFYWVDDYQGKQ
;
A
#
# COMPACT_ATOMS: atom_id res chain seq x y z
N MET A 1 -15.20 8.36 7.58
CA MET A 1 -16.09 7.27 8.03
C MET A 1 -16.42 7.43 9.51
N LEU A 2 -15.45 7.28 10.43
CA LEU A 2 -15.64 7.47 11.89
C LEU A 2 -16.31 8.81 12.28
N ILE A 3 -15.94 9.92 11.64
CA ILE A 3 -16.50 11.24 11.94
C ILE A 3 -17.99 11.32 11.57
N PHE A 4 -18.40 10.71 10.46
CA PHE A 4 -19.81 10.69 10.05
C PHE A 4 -20.65 9.82 10.97
N GLU A 5 -20.12 8.69 11.45
CA GLU A 5 -20.81 7.85 12.42
C GLU A 5 -20.95 8.54 13.78
N LEU A 6 -19.91 9.25 14.23
CA LEU A 6 -19.96 10.03 15.46
C LEU A 6 -20.99 11.15 15.38
N ILE A 7 -21.06 11.86 14.24
CA ILE A 7 -22.06 12.91 13.98
C ILE A 7 -23.47 12.32 13.93
N PHE A 8 -23.64 11.17 13.27
CA PHE A 8 -24.96 10.52 13.20
C PHE A 8 -25.43 10.06 14.57
N LEU A 9 -24.54 9.45 15.37
CA LEU A 9 -24.82 9.02 16.73
C LEU A 9 -25.19 10.21 17.64
N THR A 10 -24.47 11.33 17.55
CA THR A 10 -24.75 12.51 18.37
C THR A 10 -26.07 13.18 17.97
N LEU A 11 -26.36 13.29 16.67
CA LEU A 11 -27.64 13.79 16.17
C LEU A 11 -28.81 12.87 16.58
N PHE A 12 -28.58 11.56 16.57
CA PHE A 12 -29.56 10.56 16.98
C PHE A 12 -29.85 10.61 18.49
N ILE A 13 -28.81 10.77 19.31
CA ILE A 13 -28.96 10.98 20.77
C ILE A 13 -29.70 12.30 21.04
N LEU A 14 -29.37 13.38 20.33
CA LEU A 14 -30.08 14.66 20.45
C LEU A 14 -31.56 14.54 20.08
N LEU A 15 -31.89 13.80 19.03
CA LEU A 15 -33.28 13.55 18.62
C LEU A 15 -34.06 12.75 19.68
N THR A 16 -33.45 11.72 20.26
CA THR A 16 -34.12 10.92 21.31
C THR A 16 -34.33 11.73 22.60
N VAL A 17 -33.33 12.52 23.02
CA VAL A 17 -33.46 13.46 24.15
C VAL A 17 -34.55 14.50 23.90
N PHE A 18 -34.62 15.05 22.69
CA PHE A 18 -35.65 16.01 22.29
C PHE A 18 -37.05 15.39 22.33
N LEU A 19 -37.23 14.18 21.78
CA LEU A 19 -38.51 13.45 21.81
C LEU A 19 -38.94 13.06 23.23
N PHE A 20 -37.98 12.79 24.12
CA PHE A 20 -38.25 12.52 25.52
C PHE A 20 -38.71 13.78 26.27
N SER A 21 -38.03 14.91 26.01
CA SER A 21 -38.29 16.22 26.64
C SER A 21 -39.52 16.94 26.09
N TYR A 22 -40.03 16.53 24.92
CA TYR A 22 -41.27 17.07 24.37
C TYR A 22 -42.48 16.56 25.16
N GLU A 23 -43.14 17.48 25.87
CA GLU A 23 -44.39 17.25 26.59
C GLU A 23 -45.56 17.50 25.62
N PHE A 24 -46.42 16.49 25.42
CA PHE A 24 -47.59 16.64 24.56
C PHE A 24 -48.54 17.70 25.19
N PRO A 25 -49.10 18.63 24.40
CA PRO A 25 -49.93 19.72 24.94
C PRO A 25 -51.15 19.16 25.68
N LYS A 26 -51.30 19.55 26.95
CA LYS A 26 -52.32 19.07 27.90
C LYS A 26 -53.77 19.46 27.55
N HIS A 27 -53.99 20.21 26.47
CA HIS A 27 -55.31 20.71 26.06
C HIS A 27 -56.24 19.60 25.50
N LEU A 28 -55.71 18.45 25.10
CA LEU A 28 -56.50 17.30 24.69
C LEU A 28 -56.64 16.35 25.88
N ASP A 29 -57.50 16.73 26.81
CA ASP A 29 -57.77 16.10 28.11
C ASP A 29 -58.57 14.79 27.95
N ASN A 30 -58.07 13.89 27.11
CA ASN A 30 -58.63 12.57 26.88
C ASN A 30 -57.61 11.54 27.38
N ASP A 31 -57.98 10.75 28.38
CA ASP A 31 -57.12 9.74 29.01
C ASP A 31 -56.53 8.75 27.98
N ALA A 32 -57.27 8.50 26.89
CA ALA A 32 -56.81 7.69 25.77
C ALA A 32 -55.60 8.29 25.03
N MET A 33 -55.49 9.62 24.96
CA MET A 33 -54.41 10.32 24.26
C MET A 33 -53.12 10.38 25.09
N ASN A 34 -53.25 10.52 26.41
CA ASN A 34 -52.14 10.42 27.36
C ASN A 34 -51.54 9.00 27.39
N PHE A 35 -52.37 7.96 27.25
CA PHE A 35 -51.92 6.58 27.11
C PHE A 35 -51.12 6.39 25.82
N HIS A 36 -51.70 6.72 24.65
CA HIS A 36 -51.04 6.54 23.35
C HIS A 36 -49.69 7.27 23.24
N GLY A 37 -49.58 8.50 23.76
CA GLY A 37 -48.33 9.26 23.77
C GLY A 37 -47.21 8.58 24.59
N LYS A 38 -47.56 7.89 25.68
CA LYS A 38 -46.60 7.17 26.53
C LYS A 38 -46.07 5.91 25.83
N TYR A 39 -46.92 5.08 25.24
CA TYR A 39 -46.48 3.86 24.54
C TYR A 39 -45.75 4.15 23.23
N ALA A 40 -46.11 5.22 22.51
CA ALA A 40 -45.40 5.65 21.32
C ALA A 40 -43.91 5.94 21.58
N LYS A 41 -43.57 6.53 22.74
CA LYS A 41 -42.17 6.77 23.15
C LYS A 41 -41.39 5.46 23.36
N TYR A 42 -41.98 4.48 24.02
CA TYR A 42 -41.33 3.17 24.23
C TYR A 42 -41.17 2.37 22.93
N ILE A 43 -42.17 2.42 22.06
CA ILE A 43 -42.10 1.77 20.73
C ILE A 43 -41.00 2.41 19.89
N SER A 44 -40.91 3.74 19.87
CA SER A 44 -39.83 4.46 19.17
C SER A 44 -38.45 4.04 19.69
N LEU A 45 -38.26 3.99 21.01
CA LEU A 45 -37.01 3.54 21.62
C LEU A 45 -36.66 2.10 21.23
N MET A 46 -37.62 1.17 21.28
CA MET A 46 -37.43 -0.22 20.85
C MET A 46 -37.06 -0.33 19.37
N CYS A 47 -37.76 0.38 18.48
CA CYS A 47 -37.45 0.38 17.05
C CYS A 47 -36.03 0.89 16.78
N THR A 48 -35.61 1.93 17.49
CA THR A 48 -34.26 2.47 17.31
C THR A 48 -33.17 1.53 17.80
N PHE A 49 -33.40 0.86 18.93
CA PHE A 49 -32.49 -0.16 19.44
C PHE A 49 -32.32 -1.32 18.45
N LEU A 50 -33.41 -1.77 17.84
CA LEU A 50 -33.38 -2.80 16.79
C LEU A 50 -32.58 -2.33 15.56
N ILE A 51 -32.80 -1.11 15.08
CA ILE A 51 -32.04 -0.54 13.95
C ILE A 51 -30.53 -0.46 14.27
N VAL A 52 -30.16 -0.06 15.49
CA VAL A 52 -28.76 -0.01 15.92
C VAL A 52 -28.14 -1.40 15.90
N ILE A 53 -28.83 -2.44 16.37
CA ILE A 53 -28.32 -3.82 16.33
C ILE A 53 -28.10 -4.30 14.89
N GLU A 54 -29.06 -4.08 14.01
CA GLU A 54 -28.96 -4.49 12.59
C GLU A 54 -27.79 -3.79 11.89
N THR A 55 -27.63 -2.49 12.12
CA THR A 55 -26.53 -1.72 11.54
C THR A 55 -25.16 -2.17 12.06
N GLN A 56 -25.02 -2.45 13.37
CA GLN A 56 -23.80 -3.00 13.95
C GLN A 56 -23.43 -4.36 13.36
N TYR A 57 -24.42 -5.23 13.16
CA TYR A 57 -24.22 -6.55 12.54
C TYR A 57 -23.73 -6.44 11.10
N LEU A 58 -24.37 -5.57 10.30
CA LEU A 58 -23.99 -5.34 8.90
C LEU A 58 -22.58 -4.75 8.77
N TRP A 59 -22.23 -3.80 9.64
CA TRP A 59 -20.87 -3.25 9.70
C TRP A 59 -19.83 -4.33 10.01
N SER A 60 -20.07 -5.18 11.00
CA SER A 60 -19.18 -6.30 11.34
C SER A 60 -18.96 -7.25 10.15
N LYS A 61 -20.03 -7.54 9.39
CA LYS A 61 -19.94 -8.34 8.17
C LYS A 61 -19.13 -7.63 7.07
N PHE A 62 -19.38 -6.35 6.84
CA PHE A 62 -18.68 -5.57 5.82
C PHE A 62 -17.17 -5.47 6.12
N THR A 63 -16.79 -5.21 7.37
CA THR A 63 -15.39 -5.11 7.79
C THR A 63 -14.64 -6.41 7.56
N LYS A 64 -15.25 -7.57 7.81
CA LYS A 64 -14.63 -8.89 7.54
C LYS A 64 -14.32 -9.09 6.05
N ILE A 65 -15.27 -8.76 5.18
CA ILE A 65 -15.10 -8.88 3.72
C ILE A 65 -13.98 -7.93 3.24
N GLN A 66 -13.94 -6.71 3.76
CA GLN A 66 -12.89 -5.75 3.38
C GLN A 66 -11.52 -6.20 3.90
N LEU A 67 -11.46 -6.77 5.10
CA LEU A 67 -10.23 -7.31 5.67
C LEU A 67 -9.68 -8.47 4.84
N GLU A 68 -10.54 -9.36 4.37
CA GLU A 68 -10.17 -10.48 3.49
C GLU A 68 -9.59 -9.97 2.17
N LYS A 69 -10.26 -9.01 1.51
CA LYS A 69 -9.74 -8.38 0.28
C LYS A 69 -8.39 -7.70 0.48
N ILE A 70 -8.22 -6.98 1.59
CA ILE A 70 -6.93 -6.32 1.90
C ILE A 70 -5.84 -7.37 2.11
N LYS A 71 -6.17 -8.49 2.75
CA LYS A 71 -5.22 -9.59 2.95
C LYS A 71 -4.81 -10.20 1.61
N ASP A 72 -5.76 -10.47 0.72
CA ASP A 72 -5.47 -11.01 -0.62
C ASP A 72 -4.61 -10.05 -1.44
N GLN A 73 -4.94 -8.75 -1.43
CA GLN A 73 -4.14 -7.72 -2.09
C GLN A 73 -2.72 -7.64 -1.51
N LYS A 74 -2.58 -7.75 -0.19
CA LYS A 74 -1.27 -7.75 0.47
C LYS A 74 -0.44 -8.97 0.06
N ASP A 75 -1.06 -10.15 0.00
CA ASP A 75 -0.40 -11.39 -0.41
C ASP A 75 0.04 -11.32 -1.88
N GLU A 76 -0.76 -10.70 -2.76
CA GLU A 76 -0.39 -10.45 -4.15
C GLU A 76 0.78 -9.45 -4.26
N ILE A 77 0.72 -8.34 -3.53
CA ILE A 77 1.80 -7.34 -3.48
C ILE A 77 3.11 -7.97 -2.99
N GLU A 78 3.05 -8.82 -1.96
CA GLU A 78 4.24 -9.50 -1.43
C GLU A 78 4.83 -10.47 -2.47
N LYS A 79 4.00 -11.22 -3.19
CA LYS A 79 4.47 -12.08 -4.29
C LYS A 79 5.14 -11.27 -5.40
N GLN A 80 4.52 -10.17 -5.82
CA GLN A 80 5.09 -9.29 -6.84
C GLN A 80 6.42 -8.68 -6.37
N LYS A 81 6.50 -8.26 -5.11
CA LYS A 81 7.73 -7.75 -4.49
C LYS A 81 8.85 -8.79 -4.51
N ILE A 82 8.58 -10.02 -4.06
CA ILE A 82 9.56 -11.12 -4.08
C ILE A 82 10.05 -11.38 -5.50
N GLN A 83 9.15 -11.36 -6.49
CA GLN A 83 9.52 -11.54 -7.89
C GLN A 83 10.44 -10.42 -8.39
N ILE A 84 10.10 -9.16 -8.10
CA ILE A 84 10.92 -7.99 -8.47
C ILE A 84 12.29 -8.05 -7.79
N GLU A 85 12.35 -8.39 -6.51
CA GLU A 85 13.60 -8.53 -5.76
C GLU A 85 14.50 -9.61 -6.37
N ARG A 86 13.92 -10.76 -6.75
CA ARG A 86 14.65 -11.82 -7.45
C ARG A 86 15.17 -11.35 -8.81
N GLN A 87 14.32 -10.72 -9.62
CA GLN A 87 14.73 -10.21 -10.94
C GLN A 87 15.83 -9.15 -10.82
N ASN A 88 15.72 -8.25 -9.84
CA ASN A 88 16.75 -7.24 -9.57
C ASN A 88 18.07 -7.88 -9.14
N LYS A 89 18.02 -8.93 -8.31
CA LYS A 89 19.21 -9.68 -7.92
C LYS A 89 19.86 -10.35 -9.14
N ASP A 90 19.08 -11.05 -9.94
CA ASP A 90 19.56 -11.75 -11.14
C ASP A 90 20.16 -10.76 -12.17
N LEU A 91 19.55 -9.58 -12.33
CA LEU A 91 20.06 -8.51 -13.18
C LEU A 91 21.36 -7.92 -12.63
N LYS A 92 21.45 -7.67 -11.33
CA LYS A 92 22.68 -7.19 -10.69
C LYS A 92 23.81 -8.21 -10.83
N ASP A 93 23.52 -9.49 -10.63
CA ASP A 93 24.49 -10.57 -10.80
C ASP A 93 24.95 -10.69 -12.25
N SER A 94 24.04 -10.52 -13.21
CA SER A 94 24.36 -10.47 -14.65
C SER A 94 25.28 -9.29 -15.00
N ILE A 95 25.01 -8.10 -14.46
CA ILE A 95 25.85 -6.92 -14.67
C ILE A 95 27.24 -7.13 -14.04
N ASN A 96 27.30 -7.68 -12.83
CA ASN A 96 28.58 -8.02 -12.18
C ASN A 96 29.37 -9.04 -12.99
N TYR A 97 28.70 -10.04 -13.57
CA TYR A 97 29.33 -11.03 -14.43
C TYR A 97 29.88 -10.40 -15.72
N ALA A 98 29.12 -9.51 -16.37
CA ALA A 98 29.61 -8.75 -17.52
C ALA A 98 30.85 -7.91 -17.18
N SER A 99 30.91 -7.30 -15.99
CA SER A 99 32.10 -6.58 -15.51
C SER A 99 33.33 -7.47 -15.38
N LYS A 100 33.16 -8.71 -14.92
CA LYS A 100 34.24 -9.71 -14.87
C LYS A 100 34.73 -10.08 -16.27
N ILE A 101 33.84 -10.30 -17.23
CA ILE A 101 34.20 -10.57 -18.63
C ILE A 101 34.97 -9.38 -19.20
N GLN A 102 34.44 -8.16 -19.05
CA GLN A 102 35.11 -6.95 -19.52
C GLN A 102 36.53 -6.87 -18.96
N SER A 103 36.68 -7.00 -17.65
CA SER A 103 37.99 -6.94 -16.99
C SER A 103 38.97 -8.01 -17.47
N ALA A 104 38.48 -9.21 -17.82
CA ALA A 104 39.30 -10.30 -18.33
C ALA A 104 39.74 -10.10 -19.80
N LEU A 105 38.98 -9.31 -20.58
CA LEU A 105 39.31 -8.97 -21.97
C LEU A 105 40.31 -7.83 -22.07
N LEU A 106 40.36 -6.94 -21.06
CA LEU A 106 41.28 -5.81 -21.07
C LEU A 106 42.74 -6.28 -20.93
N PRO A 107 43.68 -5.68 -21.69
CA PRO A 107 45.10 -5.98 -21.57
C PRO A 107 45.59 -5.80 -20.14
N SER A 108 46.35 -6.77 -19.63
CA SER A 108 46.95 -6.63 -18.32
C SER A 108 47.96 -5.47 -18.32
N VAL A 109 48.13 -4.82 -17.17
CA VAL A 109 49.10 -3.72 -17.00
C VAL A 109 50.48 -4.15 -17.47
N GLY A 110 50.93 -5.36 -17.13
CA GLY A 110 52.22 -5.88 -17.60
C GLY A 110 52.29 -6.22 -19.09
N LYS A 111 51.18 -6.45 -19.80
CA LYS A 111 51.18 -6.52 -21.28
C LYS A 111 51.36 -5.12 -21.86
N MET A 112 50.65 -4.12 -21.31
CA MET A 112 50.74 -2.73 -21.77
C MET A 112 52.13 -2.14 -21.54
N GLU A 113 52.73 -2.31 -20.35
CA GLU A 113 54.10 -1.84 -20.04
C GLU A 113 55.18 -2.43 -20.95
N ARG A 114 55.01 -3.67 -21.42
CA ARG A 114 55.98 -4.30 -22.33
C ARG A 114 55.84 -3.82 -23.77
N LEU A 115 54.62 -3.54 -24.23
CA LEU A 115 54.36 -3.16 -25.61
C LEU A 115 54.36 -1.63 -25.83
N LEU A 116 54.09 -0.86 -24.78
CA LEU A 116 53.95 0.59 -24.83
C LEU A 116 54.90 1.22 -23.81
N ASN A 117 55.94 1.92 -24.29
CA ASN A 117 56.95 2.57 -23.42
C ASN A 117 56.33 3.62 -22.47
N ASN A 118 56.01 4.81 -22.99
CA ASN A 118 55.39 5.90 -22.23
C ASN A 118 53.90 5.96 -22.55
N HIS A 119 53.08 5.34 -21.70
CA HIS A 119 51.63 5.33 -21.86
C HIS A 119 50.93 5.59 -20.53
N PHE A 120 49.69 6.08 -20.60
CA PHE A 120 48.77 6.11 -19.47
C PHE A 120 47.38 5.71 -19.96
N LEU A 121 46.67 4.96 -19.13
CA LEU A 121 45.30 4.54 -19.40
C LEU A 121 44.38 5.18 -18.36
N TYR A 122 43.44 6.00 -18.82
CA TYR A 122 42.39 6.54 -17.97
C TYR A 122 41.09 5.80 -18.26
N PHE A 123 40.71 4.92 -17.33
CA PHE A 123 39.47 4.14 -17.42
C PHE A 123 38.53 4.51 -16.28
N LYS A 124 37.38 5.09 -16.63
CA LYS A 124 36.35 5.50 -15.67
C LYS A 124 34.97 5.12 -16.22
N PRO A 125 34.46 3.91 -15.93
CA PRO A 125 33.12 3.53 -16.33
C PRO A 125 32.07 4.42 -15.63
N ARG A 126 30.95 4.70 -16.30
CA ARG A 126 29.83 5.46 -15.72
C ARG A 126 29.09 4.65 -14.64
N ASP A 127 28.94 3.35 -14.88
CA ASP A 127 28.28 2.37 -14.01
C ASP A 127 29.23 1.18 -13.74
N ILE A 128 28.71 0.00 -13.37
CA ILE A 128 29.52 -1.20 -13.06
C ILE A 128 30.29 -1.74 -14.30
N VAL A 129 29.80 -1.44 -15.51
CA VAL A 129 30.36 -1.86 -16.79
C VAL A 129 30.38 -0.66 -17.75
N SER A 130 31.45 -0.47 -18.52
CA SER A 130 31.48 0.50 -19.63
C SER A 130 31.15 -0.16 -20.97
N GLY A 131 30.77 0.64 -21.97
CA GLY A 131 30.74 0.18 -23.37
C GLY A 131 32.13 0.13 -24.04
N ASP A 132 33.13 0.74 -23.40
CA ASP A 132 34.46 0.93 -23.99
C ASP A 132 35.36 -0.30 -23.79
N PHE A 133 36.11 -0.64 -24.84
CA PHE A 133 37.10 -1.72 -24.85
C PHE A 133 38.39 -1.23 -25.50
N TYR A 134 39.53 -1.68 -24.99
CA TYR A 134 40.86 -1.40 -25.55
C TYR A 134 41.62 -2.70 -25.67
N TRP A 135 42.38 -2.85 -26.75
CA TRP A 135 43.26 -3.99 -27.00
C TRP A 135 44.62 -3.48 -27.46
N VAL A 136 45.67 -4.25 -27.18
CA VAL A 136 47.02 -3.99 -27.67
C VAL A 136 47.67 -5.31 -28.03
N ASP A 137 48.34 -5.34 -29.17
CA ASP A 137 49.10 -6.50 -29.62
C ASP A 137 50.32 -6.09 -30.43
N ASP A 138 51.34 -6.94 -30.43
CA ASP A 138 52.54 -6.74 -31.25
C ASP A 138 52.23 -7.05 -32.72
N TYR A 139 52.49 -6.10 -33.62
CA TYR A 139 52.24 -6.29 -35.04
C TYR A 139 53.49 -6.83 -35.72
N GLN A 140 53.53 -8.16 -35.92
CA GLN A 140 54.58 -8.79 -36.71
C GLN A 140 54.17 -8.79 -38.18
N GLY A 141 54.64 -7.78 -38.92
CA GLY A 141 54.49 -7.74 -40.37
C GLY A 141 55.14 -8.98 -40.99
N LYS A 142 54.35 -9.83 -41.64
CA LYS A 142 54.91 -10.87 -42.52
C LYS A 142 55.58 -10.15 -43.69
N GLN A 143 56.92 -10.20 -43.72
CA GLN A 143 57.72 -9.89 -44.91
C GLN A 143 57.47 -10.92 -46.01
#